data_AF-A0A2D9D813-F1
#
_entry.id   AF-A0A2D9D813-F1
#
_cell.length_a   1.000
_cell.length_b   1.000
_cell.length_c   1.000
_cell.angle_alpha   90.00
_cell.angle_beta   90.00
_cell.angle_gamma   90.00
#
_symmetry.space_group_name_H-M   'P 1'
#
loop_
_entity.id
_entity.type
_entity.pdbx_description
1 polymer ?
#
loop_
_entity_poly.entity_id
_entity_poly.type
_entity_poly.pdbx_seq_one_letter_code
_entity_poly.pdbx_strand_id
1 'polypeptide(L)'
;MQNFISKFLLLIIALGCHFVYSQKRVIDTLESNNGKVLLYSNLSWVYLKDKNFDGVMNQEIYDQIKEMGNGKFSQPWSNSQLYPSNKYSDPHLLKDTLWLCLQNDGHGDFVMPVPGIRTSPYGPRNGRNHNGVDLDLDTGDTVKTCWSGKVRYSKYNDGGFGNLVIVRHYNGLETFYAHLSKLLVFPNQEVIAGEPIGLGGNTGHSYGSHLHFEIRFFDVPFNPELIIDVKKKKIKTDNLFIHKSFFNSKPKSTSKPTSKSNTTKKPVARSKKKYHKIRSGDTLTGIAARHHTSVSKICKLNRIKPTTILNIGRSLRVR
;
A
#
# COMPACT_ATOMS: atom_id res chain seq x y z
N MET A 1 -86.72 1.60 -29.10
CA MET A 1 -86.45 0.18 -28.82
C MET A 1 -84.94 -0.04 -28.88
N GLN A 2 -84.22 -0.71 -28.00
CA GLN A 2 -84.43 -1.25 -26.66
C GLN A 2 -83.01 -1.66 -26.19
N ASN A 3 -82.68 -1.32 -24.95
CA ASN A 3 -81.61 -1.78 -24.06
C ASN A 3 -80.78 -3.00 -24.51
N PHE A 4 -79.46 -3.03 -24.25
CA PHE A 4 -78.93 -3.67 -23.03
C PHE A 4 -77.40 -3.53 -22.88
N ILE A 5 -77.03 -3.18 -21.65
CA ILE A 5 -75.72 -3.25 -21.02
C ILE A 5 -75.30 -4.73 -20.88
N SER A 6 -74.00 -5.07 -21.04
CA SER A 6 -73.20 -5.83 -20.06
C SER A 6 -72.03 -6.66 -20.67
N LYS A 7 -70.89 -6.59 -19.98
CA LYS A 7 -69.75 -7.53 -19.87
C LYS A 7 -68.61 -7.46 -20.92
N PHE A 8 -67.49 -6.81 -20.61
CA PHE A 8 -66.29 -7.30 -19.87
C PHE A 8 -65.43 -8.30 -20.66
N LEU A 9 -64.34 -7.82 -21.29
CA LEU A 9 -63.00 -8.42 -21.19
C LEU A 9 -61.95 -7.47 -21.82
N LEU A 10 -61.30 -6.65 -21.00
CA LEU A 10 -60.03 -6.01 -21.37
C LEU A 10 -58.92 -7.06 -21.24
N LEU A 11 -58.32 -7.49 -22.35
CA LEU A 11 -57.09 -8.28 -22.33
C LEU A 11 -55.90 -7.34 -22.56
N ILE A 12 -55.41 -6.72 -21.49
CA ILE A 12 -54.12 -6.03 -21.47
C ILE A 12 -53.05 -7.11 -21.25
N ILE A 13 -52.31 -7.46 -22.30
CA ILE A 13 -51.08 -8.25 -22.18
C ILE A 13 -49.96 -7.28 -21.80
N ALA A 14 -49.82 -7.03 -20.50
CA ALA A 14 -48.64 -6.40 -19.93
C ALA A 14 -47.60 -7.51 -19.67
N LEU A 15 -46.56 -7.56 -20.52
CA LEU A 15 -45.37 -8.36 -20.29
C LEU A 15 -44.72 -7.94 -18.96
N GLY A 16 -44.68 -8.89 -18.03
CA GLY A 16 -44.30 -8.69 -16.65
C GLY A 16 -42.83 -8.33 -16.45
N CYS A 17 -42.58 -7.06 -16.15
CA CYS A 17 -41.54 -6.68 -15.20
C CYS A 17 -42.15 -6.75 -13.80
N HIS A 18 -42.01 -7.89 -13.13
CA HIS A 18 -42.21 -8.01 -11.69
C HIS A 18 -40.89 -8.43 -11.05
N PHE A 19 -39.93 -7.50 -10.98
CA PHE A 19 -39.02 -7.52 -9.84
C PHE A 19 -39.84 -7.04 -8.64
N VAL A 20 -40.54 -7.97 -8.00
CA VAL A 20 -40.98 -7.75 -6.62
C VAL A 20 -39.71 -7.67 -5.81
N TYR A 21 -39.23 -6.46 -5.58
CA TYR A 21 -38.31 -6.19 -4.48
C TYR A 21 -39.09 -6.61 -3.23
N SER A 22 -38.90 -7.85 -2.77
CA SER A 22 -39.50 -8.32 -1.53
C SER A 22 -39.07 -7.33 -0.47
N GLN A 23 -39.98 -6.43 -0.07
CA GLN A 23 -39.68 -5.48 0.98
C GLN A 23 -39.26 -6.31 2.18
N LYS A 24 -38.02 -6.13 2.61
CA LYS A 24 -37.47 -6.79 3.78
C LYS A 24 -38.21 -6.23 4.99
N ARG A 25 -39.38 -6.81 5.30
CA ARG A 25 -40.17 -6.44 6.46
C ARG A 25 -39.44 -6.98 7.67
N VAL A 26 -39.07 -6.10 8.60
CA VAL A 26 -38.52 -6.50 9.89
C VAL A 26 -39.61 -7.32 10.60
N ILE A 27 -39.27 -8.56 10.96
CA ILE A 27 -40.15 -9.42 11.74
C ILE A 27 -39.78 -9.35 13.21
N ASP A 28 -38.49 -9.25 13.52
CA ASP A 28 -38.04 -9.29 14.91
C ASP A 28 -36.67 -8.60 15.11
N THR A 29 -36.32 -8.36 16.37
CA THR A 29 -35.02 -7.82 16.79
C THR A 29 -34.43 -8.72 17.89
N LEU A 30 -33.21 -9.20 17.68
CA LEU A 30 -32.46 -9.97 18.67
C LEU A 30 -31.38 -9.11 19.31
N GLU A 31 -31.29 -9.18 20.63
CA GLU A 31 -30.13 -8.70 21.38
C GLU A 31 -29.06 -9.79 21.38
N SER A 32 -27.82 -9.41 21.02
CA SER A 32 -26.66 -10.29 21.11
C SER A 32 -25.53 -9.56 21.82
N ASN A 33 -24.53 -10.30 22.30
CA ASN A 33 -23.31 -9.72 22.86
C ASN A 33 -22.57 -8.78 21.87
N ASN A 34 -22.88 -8.87 20.58
CA ASN A 34 -22.26 -8.08 19.50
C ASN A 34 -23.20 -6.98 18.95
N GLY A 35 -24.28 -6.65 19.69
CA GLY A 35 -25.24 -5.62 19.31
C GLY A 35 -26.57 -6.17 18.79
N LYS A 36 -27.48 -5.25 18.46
CA LYS A 36 -28.84 -5.56 18.01
C LYS A 36 -28.83 -6.08 16.58
N VAL A 37 -29.52 -7.19 16.34
CA VAL A 37 -29.68 -7.80 15.02
C VAL A 37 -31.15 -7.68 14.62
N LEU A 38 -31.41 -7.12 13.44
CA LEU A 38 -32.73 -7.16 12.83
C LEU A 38 -32.90 -8.45 12.04
N LEU A 39 -34.03 -9.14 12.25
CA LEU A 39 -34.45 -10.30 11.46
C LEU A 39 -35.53 -9.88 10.47
N TYR A 40 -35.41 -10.32 9.23
CA TYR A 40 -36.33 -10.00 8.14
C TYR A 40 -37.20 -11.18 7.75
N SER A 41 -38.35 -10.89 7.13
CA SER A 41 -39.36 -11.87 6.72
C SER A 41 -38.90 -12.92 5.71
N ASN A 42 -37.80 -12.63 5.01
CA ASN A 42 -37.16 -13.55 4.09
C ASN A 42 -36.02 -14.37 4.75
N LEU A 43 -36.00 -14.45 6.08
CA LEU A 43 -34.98 -15.16 6.88
C LEU A 43 -33.56 -14.59 6.75
N SER A 44 -33.40 -13.39 6.21
CA SER A 44 -32.13 -12.65 6.26
C SER A 44 -32.03 -11.83 7.54
N TRP A 45 -30.81 -11.44 7.91
CA TRP A 45 -30.57 -10.64 9.11
C TRP A 45 -29.50 -9.58 8.84
N VAL A 46 -29.50 -8.51 9.65
CA VAL A 46 -28.46 -7.47 9.62
C VAL A 46 -28.23 -6.92 11.03
N TYR A 47 -26.99 -6.60 11.36
CA TYR A 47 -26.72 -5.78 12.55
C TYR A 47 -27.30 -4.38 12.35
N LEU A 48 -28.02 -3.90 13.36
CA LEU A 48 -28.50 -2.53 13.43
C LEU A 48 -27.25 -1.63 13.52
N LYS A 49 -26.89 -0.95 12.44
CA LYS A 49 -25.77 0.02 12.46
C LYS A 49 -26.07 1.08 13.52
N ASP A 50 -25.15 1.23 14.45
CA ASP A 50 -25.26 2.20 15.54
C ASP A 50 -25.16 3.61 14.94
N LYS A 51 -26.31 4.29 14.84
CA LYS A 51 -26.40 5.64 14.27
C LYS A 51 -25.66 6.69 15.10
N ASN A 52 -25.27 6.33 16.33
CA ASN A 52 -24.58 7.21 17.27
C ASN A 52 -23.07 6.95 17.28
N PHE A 53 -22.56 6.08 16.42
CA PHE A 53 -21.12 5.93 16.26
C PHE A 53 -20.55 7.15 15.52
N ASP A 54 -19.97 8.06 16.28
CA ASP A 54 -19.33 9.30 15.82
C ASP A 54 -17.93 9.08 15.20
N GLY A 55 -17.55 7.82 14.98
CA GLY A 55 -16.20 7.44 14.53
C GLY A 55 -15.20 7.25 15.66
N VAL A 56 -15.59 7.52 16.91
CA VAL A 56 -14.74 7.38 18.09
C VAL A 56 -14.98 6.03 18.75
N MET A 57 -14.11 5.08 18.44
CA MET A 57 -14.18 3.73 19.02
C MET A 57 -13.76 3.69 20.50
N ASN A 58 -13.05 4.72 20.96
CA ASN A 58 -12.64 4.88 22.34
C ASN A 58 -12.56 6.37 22.69
N GLN A 59 -13.47 6.83 23.55
CA GLN A 59 -13.59 8.23 23.94
C GLN A 59 -12.33 8.75 24.63
N GLU A 60 -11.71 7.94 25.49
CA GLU A 60 -10.51 8.30 26.23
C GLU A 60 -9.31 8.52 25.29
N ILE A 61 -9.15 7.64 24.28
CA ILE A 61 -8.11 7.80 23.25
C ILE A 61 -8.38 9.02 22.37
N TYR A 62 -9.63 9.24 21.97
CA TYR A 62 -10.00 10.41 21.17
C TYR A 62 -9.75 11.72 21.92
N ASP A 63 -10.14 11.80 23.19
CA ASP A 63 -9.90 12.97 24.02
C ASP A 63 -8.39 13.16 24.22
N GLN A 64 -7.61 12.10 24.43
CA GLN A 64 -6.14 12.20 24.46
C GLN A 64 -5.55 12.72 23.14
N ILE A 65 -6.01 12.26 21.98
CA ILE A 65 -5.54 12.73 20.66
C ILE A 65 -5.94 14.19 20.42
N LYS A 66 -7.17 14.56 20.82
CA LYS A 66 -7.71 15.92 20.72
C LYS A 66 -6.98 16.90 21.64
N GLU A 67 -6.73 16.52 22.89
CA GLU A 67 -5.98 17.29 23.90
C GLU A 67 -4.48 17.38 23.59
N MET A 68 -3.90 16.39 22.91
CA MET A 68 -2.55 16.50 22.34
C MET A 68 -2.46 17.59 21.25
N GLY A 69 -3.60 18.08 20.77
CA GLY A 69 -3.74 18.98 19.65
C GLY A 69 -3.22 18.36 18.36
N ASN A 70 -3.53 18.98 17.22
CA ASN A 70 -2.81 18.75 15.97
C ASN A 70 -1.28 19.04 16.05
N GLY A 71 -0.73 19.29 17.24
CA GLY A 71 0.61 19.82 17.48
C GLY A 71 1.75 18.82 17.41
N LYS A 72 1.51 17.50 17.43
CA LYS A 72 2.59 16.50 17.27
C LYS A 72 2.68 15.87 15.89
N PHE A 73 1.59 15.88 15.13
CA PHE A 73 1.50 15.38 13.76
C PHE A 73 0.98 16.48 12.83
N SER A 74 1.66 17.63 12.82
CA SER A 74 1.42 18.67 11.82
C SER A 74 2.17 18.30 10.55
N GLN A 75 1.46 18.02 9.45
CA GLN A 75 2.07 17.90 8.13
C GLN A 75 2.16 19.30 7.50
N PRO A 76 3.33 19.92 7.46
CA PRO A 76 3.47 21.21 6.80
C PRO A 76 3.00 21.12 5.34
N TRP A 77 2.35 22.19 4.91
CA TRP A 77 1.89 22.33 3.54
C TRP A 77 2.89 23.20 2.76
N SER A 78 3.49 22.62 1.72
CA SER A 78 4.40 23.35 0.84
C SER A 78 4.24 22.89 -0.59
N ASN A 79 4.07 23.86 -1.49
CA ASN A 79 3.97 23.62 -2.92
C ASN A 79 5.35 23.62 -3.61
N SER A 80 6.40 23.95 -2.84
CA SER A 80 7.75 24.13 -3.37
C SER A 80 8.74 23.11 -2.85
N GLN A 81 8.60 22.68 -1.58
CA GLN A 81 9.45 21.69 -0.94
C GLN A 81 8.95 20.28 -1.23
N LEU A 82 9.86 19.38 -1.59
CA LEU A 82 9.52 18.00 -1.89
C LEU A 82 9.11 17.22 -0.64
N TYR A 83 9.83 17.40 0.46
CA TYR A 83 9.61 16.74 1.76
C TYR A 83 9.50 17.79 2.86
N PRO A 84 8.32 18.41 3.04
CA PRO A 84 8.18 19.56 3.93
C PRO A 84 8.26 19.18 5.41
N SER A 85 8.06 17.91 5.76
CA SER A 85 7.76 17.51 7.14
C SER A 85 8.98 17.48 8.08
N ASN A 86 10.21 17.53 7.53
CA ASN A 86 11.48 17.54 8.27
C ASN A 86 11.55 16.41 9.34
N LYS A 87 12.61 16.38 10.18
CA LYS A 87 12.90 15.31 11.16
C LYS A 87 11.76 15.00 12.16
N TYR A 88 10.75 15.87 12.28
CA TYR A 88 9.61 15.73 13.21
C TYR A 88 8.59 14.67 12.79
N SER A 89 8.79 14.08 11.62
CA SER A 89 7.88 13.15 10.98
C SER A 89 8.35 11.71 11.00
N ASP A 90 9.40 11.40 11.77
CA ASP A 90 9.94 10.06 11.88
C ASP A 90 8.86 9.09 12.40
N PRO A 91 8.31 8.19 11.56
CA PRO A 91 7.25 7.28 11.96
C PRO A 91 7.71 6.26 13.00
N HIS A 92 9.02 6.12 13.25
CA HIS A 92 9.55 5.32 14.34
C HIS A 92 9.24 5.92 15.73
N LEU A 93 8.86 7.20 15.79
CA LEU A 93 8.40 7.88 17.00
C LEU A 93 6.92 7.61 17.31
N LEU A 94 6.20 6.88 16.45
CA LEU A 94 4.82 6.45 16.73
C LEU A 94 4.80 5.60 18.01
N LYS A 95 4.11 6.12 19.02
CA LYS A 95 3.88 5.43 20.30
C LYS A 95 2.73 4.43 20.24
N ASP A 96 1.81 4.62 19.30
CA ASP A 96 0.62 3.80 19.12
C ASP A 96 0.36 3.52 17.63
N THR A 97 -0.70 2.77 17.35
CA THR A 97 -1.20 2.44 16.03
C THR A 97 -2.20 3.49 15.57
N LEU A 98 -1.94 4.08 14.40
CA LEU A 98 -2.87 4.94 13.70
C LEU A 98 -3.73 4.10 12.77
N TRP A 99 -5.03 4.39 12.75
CA TRP A 99 -5.97 3.81 11.81
C TRP A 99 -6.28 4.83 10.71
N LEU A 100 -6.09 4.43 9.46
CA LEU A 100 -6.45 5.20 8.27
C LEU A 100 -7.53 4.44 7.48
N CYS A 101 -8.61 5.14 7.15
CA CYS A 101 -9.67 4.64 6.28
C CYS A 101 -9.25 4.82 4.82
N LEU A 102 -9.19 3.74 4.03
CA LEU A 102 -8.75 3.79 2.63
C LEU A 102 -9.89 3.68 1.62
N GLN A 103 -11.09 3.28 2.05
CA GLN A 103 -12.29 3.11 1.23
C GLN A 103 -13.53 3.53 2.00
N ASN A 104 -14.59 3.94 1.31
CA ASN A 104 -15.86 4.34 1.93
C ASN A 104 -15.73 5.47 2.96
N ASP A 105 -14.76 6.37 2.80
CA ASP A 105 -14.55 7.55 3.65
C ASP A 105 -15.44 8.75 3.27
N GLY A 106 -16.32 8.58 2.28
CA GLY A 106 -17.17 9.63 1.73
C GLY A 106 -16.48 10.49 0.66
N HIS A 107 -15.21 10.24 0.34
CA HIS A 107 -14.43 11.00 -0.64
C HIS A 107 -14.12 10.20 -1.91
N GLY A 108 -14.74 9.03 -2.10
CA GLY A 108 -14.61 8.22 -3.31
C GLY A 108 -13.55 7.13 -3.19
N ASP A 109 -13.83 6.02 -3.87
CA ASP A 109 -13.04 4.80 -3.73
C ASP A 109 -11.74 4.83 -4.52
N PHE A 110 -10.80 3.98 -4.12
CA PHE A 110 -9.50 3.81 -4.80
C PHE A 110 -9.66 3.54 -6.31
N VAL A 111 -8.89 4.28 -7.11
CA VAL A 111 -8.71 4.06 -8.55
C VAL A 111 -7.24 3.75 -8.85
N MET A 112 -6.99 2.76 -9.70
CA MET A 112 -5.63 2.48 -10.15
C MET A 112 -5.09 3.64 -11.03
N PRO A 113 -3.90 4.20 -10.76
CA PRO A 113 -3.39 5.37 -11.50
C PRO A 113 -3.27 5.16 -13.01
N VAL A 114 -2.87 3.95 -13.42
CA VAL A 114 -2.69 3.54 -14.82
C VAL A 114 -3.10 2.08 -15.01
N PRO A 115 -3.49 1.66 -16.23
CA PRO A 115 -3.89 0.28 -16.50
C PRO A 115 -2.71 -0.69 -16.69
N GLY A 116 -1.47 -0.21 -16.82
CA GLY A 116 -0.33 -1.08 -17.09
C GLY A 116 0.07 -1.98 -15.93
N ILE A 117 0.93 -2.95 -16.23
CA ILE A 117 1.43 -3.92 -15.26
C ILE A 117 2.59 -3.34 -14.45
N ARG A 118 2.86 -3.91 -13.28
CA ARG A 118 4.05 -3.54 -12.51
C ARG A 118 5.32 -4.14 -13.12
N THR A 119 6.19 -3.29 -13.62
CA THR A 119 7.49 -3.65 -14.21
C THR A 119 8.60 -3.73 -13.17
N SER A 120 8.55 -2.91 -12.12
CA SER A 120 9.57 -2.86 -11.06
C SER A 120 8.93 -2.76 -9.66
N PRO A 121 9.36 -3.58 -8.68
CA PRO A 121 8.83 -3.54 -7.33
C PRO A 121 9.54 -2.50 -6.44
N TYR A 122 8.89 -2.15 -5.33
CA TYR A 122 9.52 -1.43 -4.22
C TYR A 122 10.66 -2.26 -3.59
N GLY A 123 11.77 -1.60 -3.23
CA GLY A 123 12.83 -2.20 -2.42
C GLY A 123 14.25 -1.99 -2.94
N PRO A 124 15.25 -2.68 -2.36
CA PRO A 124 16.67 -2.45 -2.67
C PRO A 124 17.03 -2.72 -4.13
N ARG A 125 17.73 -1.77 -4.75
CA ARG A 125 18.25 -1.80 -6.11
C ARG A 125 19.65 -1.19 -6.17
N ASN A 126 20.66 -1.99 -6.50
CA ASN A 126 22.05 -1.56 -6.71
C ASN A 126 22.59 -0.62 -5.61
N GLY A 127 22.32 -0.94 -4.33
CA GLY A 127 22.79 -0.16 -3.18
C GLY A 127 21.95 1.08 -2.84
N ARG A 128 20.92 1.41 -3.63
CA ARG A 128 19.88 2.40 -3.29
C ARG A 128 18.54 1.72 -3.10
N ASN A 129 17.58 2.37 -2.46
CA ASN A 129 16.22 1.83 -2.34
C ASN A 129 15.33 2.44 -3.42
N HIS A 130 14.56 1.59 -4.10
CA HIS A 130 13.45 2.00 -4.94
C HIS A 130 12.23 2.25 -4.05
N ASN A 131 11.82 3.51 -3.93
CA ASN A 131 10.84 3.96 -2.92
C ASN A 131 9.38 3.87 -3.40
N GLY A 132 9.17 3.39 -4.61
CA GLY A 132 7.85 3.20 -5.22
C GLY A 132 7.76 1.90 -5.99
N VAL A 133 6.75 1.80 -6.84
CA VAL A 133 6.62 0.77 -7.87
C VAL A 133 6.64 1.44 -9.24
N ASP A 134 7.22 0.77 -10.22
CA ASP A 134 7.14 1.22 -11.61
C ASP A 134 6.02 0.47 -12.30
N LEU A 135 5.13 1.22 -12.95
CA LEU A 135 3.99 0.73 -13.68
C LEU A 135 4.18 1.06 -15.16
N ASP A 136 3.94 0.05 -16.00
CA ASP A 136 4.03 0.15 -17.45
C ASP A 136 3.05 1.21 -17.98
N LEU A 137 3.50 2.02 -18.93
CA LEU A 137 2.68 2.95 -19.71
C LEU A 137 3.44 3.45 -20.92
N ASP A 138 2.70 3.91 -21.93
CA ASP A 138 3.28 4.63 -23.06
C ASP A 138 3.30 6.14 -22.79
N THR A 139 4.26 6.82 -23.40
CA THR A 139 4.36 8.26 -23.26
C THR A 139 3.12 8.91 -23.89
N GLY A 140 2.41 9.72 -23.10
CA GLY A 140 1.12 10.30 -23.47
C GLY A 140 -0.10 9.60 -22.85
N ASP A 141 0.06 8.41 -22.26
CA ASP A 141 -1.04 7.74 -21.55
C ASP A 141 -1.54 8.58 -20.39
N THR A 142 -2.85 8.53 -20.13
CA THR A 142 -3.44 9.29 -19.02
C THR A 142 -3.06 8.68 -17.67
N VAL A 143 -2.51 9.49 -16.78
CA VAL A 143 -2.26 9.16 -15.37
C VAL A 143 -3.32 9.82 -14.50
N LYS A 144 -3.93 9.02 -13.61
CA LYS A 144 -5.02 9.44 -12.72
C LYS A 144 -4.59 9.47 -11.25
N THR A 145 -5.21 10.34 -10.45
CA THR A 145 -5.05 10.28 -8.99
C THR A 145 -5.78 9.06 -8.43
N CYS A 146 -5.17 8.35 -7.47
CA CYS A 146 -5.75 7.12 -6.93
C CYS A 146 -6.80 7.32 -5.84
N TRP A 147 -6.76 8.46 -5.14
CA TRP A 147 -7.79 8.89 -4.19
C TRP A 147 -8.06 10.38 -4.38
N SER A 148 -9.20 10.85 -3.88
CA SER A 148 -9.50 12.27 -3.82
C SER A 148 -8.58 12.99 -2.84
N GLY A 149 -8.36 14.28 -3.07
CA GLY A 149 -7.49 15.07 -2.23
C GLY A 149 -7.13 16.41 -2.86
N LYS A 150 -6.01 16.96 -2.44
CA LYS A 150 -5.51 18.25 -2.89
C LYS A 150 -4.09 18.11 -3.43
N VAL A 151 -3.87 18.64 -4.63
CA VAL A 151 -2.56 18.67 -5.27
C VAL A 151 -1.64 19.56 -4.43
N ARG A 152 -0.59 18.96 -3.87
CA ARG A 152 0.42 19.70 -3.10
C ARG A 152 1.52 20.21 -4.02
N TYR A 153 2.00 19.37 -4.93
CA TYR A 153 3.14 19.67 -5.79
C TYR A 153 2.78 19.32 -7.23
N SER A 154 3.08 20.22 -8.18
CA SER A 154 2.94 19.94 -9.61
C SER A 154 3.94 20.82 -10.37
N LYS A 155 5.13 20.28 -10.63
CA LYS A 155 6.22 20.95 -11.37
C LYS A 155 7.32 19.96 -11.74
N TYR A 156 8.28 20.40 -12.54
CA TYR A 156 9.50 19.65 -12.81
C TYR A 156 10.39 19.57 -11.55
N ASN A 157 11.00 18.41 -11.33
CA ASN A 157 11.88 18.10 -10.22
C ASN A 157 13.22 17.55 -10.73
N ASP A 158 14.30 18.27 -10.43
CA ASP A 158 15.67 17.91 -10.84
C ASP A 158 16.31 16.81 -9.96
N GLY A 159 15.63 16.38 -8.90
CA GLY A 159 16.09 15.30 -8.01
C GLY A 159 15.94 13.88 -8.57
N GLY A 160 15.58 13.76 -9.84
CA GLY A 160 15.40 12.50 -10.55
C GLY A 160 13.96 12.16 -10.89
N PHE A 161 12.95 12.80 -10.28
CA PHE A 161 11.55 12.52 -10.56
C PHE A 161 11.05 13.09 -11.90
N GLY A 162 11.70 14.12 -12.46
CA GLY A 162 11.21 14.78 -13.67
C GLY A 162 9.92 15.56 -13.39
N ASN A 163 8.97 15.58 -14.32
CA ASN A 163 7.64 16.14 -14.03
C ASN A 163 6.95 15.28 -12.98
N LEU A 164 6.59 15.93 -11.87
CA LEU A 164 6.08 15.27 -10.69
C LEU A 164 4.78 15.93 -10.24
N VAL A 165 3.75 15.11 -10.02
CA VAL A 165 2.56 15.49 -9.27
C VAL A 165 2.59 14.79 -7.90
N ILE A 166 2.25 15.52 -6.84
CA ILE A 166 2.02 14.97 -5.50
C ILE A 166 0.63 15.37 -5.05
N VAL A 167 -0.18 14.38 -4.68
CA VAL A 167 -1.53 14.60 -4.13
C VAL A 167 -1.53 14.17 -2.67
N ARG A 168 -2.02 15.06 -1.77
CA ARG A 168 -2.31 14.73 -0.38
C ARG A 168 -3.79 14.39 -0.27
N HIS A 169 -4.10 13.22 0.28
CA HIS A 169 -5.43 12.66 0.35
C HIS A 169 -6.09 12.88 1.71
N TYR A 170 -7.41 12.82 1.75
CA TYR A 170 -8.19 12.95 2.99
C TYR A 170 -7.93 11.81 3.98
N ASN A 171 -7.51 10.65 3.49
CA ASN A 171 -7.07 9.52 4.32
C ASN A 171 -5.68 9.72 4.97
N GLY A 172 -5.03 10.86 4.79
CA GLY A 172 -3.75 11.21 5.42
C GLY A 172 -2.49 10.71 4.69
N LEU A 173 -2.64 10.03 3.55
CA LEU A 173 -1.53 9.60 2.70
C LEU A 173 -1.18 10.66 1.64
N GLU A 174 0.08 10.67 1.20
CA GLU A 174 0.48 11.34 -0.04
C GLU A 174 0.82 10.31 -1.12
N THR A 175 0.51 10.62 -2.37
CA THR A 175 0.93 9.83 -3.52
C THR A 175 1.72 10.66 -4.52
N PHE A 176 2.78 10.05 -5.06
CA PHE A 176 3.72 10.68 -5.97
C PHE A 176 3.58 10.03 -7.35
N TYR A 177 3.48 10.85 -8.39
CA TYR A 177 3.32 10.45 -9.79
C TYR A 177 4.42 11.09 -10.61
N ALA A 178 5.48 10.33 -10.92
CA ALA A 178 6.69 10.87 -11.50
C ALA A 178 6.93 10.44 -12.96
N HIS A 179 8.01 10.97 -13.55
CA HIS A 179 8.43 10.77 -14.93
C HIS A 179 7.42 11.21 -15.98
N LEU A 180 6.44 12.04 -15.60
CA LEU A 180 5.35 12.46 -16.47
C LEU A 180 5.87 13.22 -17.69
N SER A 181 5.21 13.12 -18.84
CA SER A 181 5.50 13.96 -20.00
C SER A 181 4.82 15.33 -19.90
N LYS A 182 3.65 15.39 -19.26
CA LYS A 182 2.86 16.61 -19.09
C LYS A 182 2.13 16.63 -17.75
N LEU A 183 2.07 17.81 -17.14
CA LEU A 183 1.28 18.09 -15.94
C LEU A 183 -0.08 18.65 -16.38
N LEU A 184 -1.18 18.12 -15.85
CA LEU A 184 -2.55 18.57 -16.17
C LEU A 184 -3.22 19.31 -15.01
N VAL A 185 -2.56 19.39 -13.86
CA VAL A 185 -3.06 20.02 -12.64
C VAL A 185 -2.02 20.96 -12.05
N PHE A 186 -2.45 21.85 -11.17
CA PHE A 186 -1.60 22.84 -10.50
C PHE A 186 -1.69 22.72 -8.98
N PRO A 187 -0.70 23.23 -8.22
CA PRO A 187 -0.74 23.18 -6.76
C PRO A 187 -2.00 23.86 -6.19
N ASN A 188 -2.49 23.31 -5.07
CA ASN A 188 -3.75 23.66 -4.40
C ASN A 188 -5.04 23.29 -5.13
N GLN A 189 -4.98 22.69 -6.33
CA GLN A 189 -6.18 22.15 -6.98
C GLN A 189 -6.73 20.96 -6.18
N GLU A 190 -8.05 20.93 -5.97
CA GLU A 190 -8.75 19.75 -5.48
C GLU A 190 -8.99 18.78 -6.63
N VAL A 191 -8.80 17.49 -6.38
CA VAL A 191 -8.96 16.43 -7.37
C VAL A 191 -9.77 15.29 -6.76
N ILE A 192 -10.59 14.64 -7.58
CA ILE A 192 -11.35 13.45 -7.18
C ILE A 192 -10.67 12.16 -7.65
N ALA A 193 -10.91 11.05 -6.96
CA ALA A 193 -10.37 9.74 -7.33
C ALA A 193 -10.68 9.41 -8.80
N GLY A 194 -9.64 9.04 -9.56
CA GLY A 194 -9.74 8.76 -10.99
C GLY A 194 -9.65 9.98 -11.92
N GLU A 195 -9.54 11.19 -11.38
CA GLU A 195 -9.34 12.40 -12.18
C GLU A 195 -7.96 12.37 -12.87
N PRO A 196 -7.88 12.70 -14.17
CA PRO A 196 -6.60 12.87 -14.88
C PRO A 196 -5.75 13.99 -14.26
N ILE A 197 -4.50 13.66 -13.91
CA ILE A 197 -3.55 14.61 -13.29
C ILE A 197 -2.31 14.87 -14.13
N GLY A 198 -2.03 14.01 -15.10
CA GLY A 198 -0.84 14.09 -15.92
C GLY A 198 -0.88 13.11 -17.09
N LEU A 199 0.11 13.19 -17.95
CA LEU A 199 0.37 12.20 -18.99
C LEU A 199 1.67 11.45 -18.68
N GLY A 200 1.67 10.14 -18.88
CA GLY A 200 2.82 9.27 -18.70
C GLY A 200 3.99 9.66 -19.60
N GLY A 201 5.21 9.35 -19.20
CA GLY A 201 6.39 9.79 -19.91
C GLY A 201 7.68 9.12 -19.46
N ASN A 202 8.79 9.79 -19.78
CA ASN A 202 10.15 9.35 -19.49
C ASN A 202 11.04 10.53 -19.04
N THR A 203 10.48 11.51 -18.31
CA THR A 203 11.26 12.69 -17.86
C THR A 203 12.07 12.38 -16.60
N GLY A 204 13.09 13.19 -16.31
CA GLY A 204 13.97 12.98 -15.14
C GLY A 204 14.92 11.80 -15.32
N HIS A 205 15.22 11.09 -14.23
CA HIS A 205 16.12 9.94 -14.23
C HIS A 205 15.35 8.65 -14.49
N SER A 206 15.04 8.40 -15.76
CA SER A 206 14.29 7.24 -16.21
C SER A 206 14.94 6.63 -17.47
N TYR A 207 14.86 5.29 -17.60
CA TYR A 207 15.45 4.54 -18.72
C TYR A 207 14.46 4.25 -19.85
N GLY A 208 13.17 4.45 -19.61
CA GLY A 208 12.09 4.16 -20.55
C GLY A 208 10.75 4.62 -20.00
N SER A 209 9.74 4.68 -20.85
CA SER A 209 8.40 5.15 -20.47
C SER A 209 7.81 4.28 -19.36
N HIS A 210 7.45 4.90 -18.23
CA HIS A 210 6.75 4.26 -17.11
C HIS A 210 6.21 5.31 -16.14
N LEU A 211 5.27 4.93 -15.27
CA LEU A 211 4.92 5.70 -14.08
C LEU A 211 5.71 5.16 -12.90
N HIS A 212 6.56 6.00 -12.32
CA HIS A 212 7.08 5.76 -10.98
C HIS A 212 6.07 6.27 -9.95
N PHE A 213 5.49 5.35 -9.18
CA PHE A 213 4.39 5.60 -8.25
C PHE A 213 4.80 5.28 -6.81
N GLU A 214 4.69 6.26 -5.92
CA GLU A 214 4.95 6.08 -4.49
C GLU A 214 3.72 6.38 -3.64
N ILE A 215 3.64 5.73 -2.48
CA ILE A 215 2.71 6.08 -1.41
C ILE A 215 3.53 6.39 -0.17
N ARG A 216 3.23 7.51 0.48
CA ARG A 216 3.99 8.01 1.62
C ARG A 216 3.07 8.39 2.76
N PHE A 217 3.56 8.18 3.98
CA PHE A 217 2.97 8.71 5.21
C PHE A 217 3.99 9.66 5.83
N PHE A 218 3.65 10.95 5.99
CA PHE A 218 4.55 11.95 6.59
C PHE A 218 5.96 11.96 5.94
N ASP A 219 6.00 12.03 4.60
CA ASP A 219 7.21 11.92 3.76
C ASP A 219 7.94 10.57 3.77
N VAL A 220 7.51 9.58 4.55
CA VAL A 220 8.16 8.26 4.56
C VAL A 220 7.47 7.32 3.57
N PRO A 221 8.19 6.82 2.54
CA PRO A 221 7.64 5.93 1.55
C PRO A 221 7.54 4.51 2.10
N PHE A 222 6.45 3.83 1.78
CA PHE A 222 6.30 2.40 2.05
C PHE A 222 5.89 1.67 0.77
N ASN A 223 6.04 0.35 0.76
CA ASN A 223 5.69 -0.46 -0.40
C ASN A 223 4.19 -0.31 -0.75
N PRO A 224 3.82 0.28 -1.90
CA PRO A 224 2.42 0.41 -2.31
C PRO A 224 1.69 -0.94 -2.40
N GLU A 225 2.41 -2.02 -2.70
CA GLU A 225 1.84 -3.37 -2.75
C GLU A 225 1.41 -3.91 -1.37
N LEU A 226 1.67 -3.23 -0.25
CA LEU A 226 1.08 -3.60 1.04
C LEU A 226 -0.43 -3.36 1.06
N ILE A 227 -0.90 -2.34 0.35
CA ILE A 227 -2.33 -1.96 0.32
C ILE A 227 -2.96 -2.13 -1.06
N ILE A 228 -2.18 -2.17 -2.15
CA ILE A 228 -2.69 -2.35 -3.51
C ILE A 228 -2.36 -3.76 -4.03
N ASP A 229 -3.37 -4.45 -4.56
CA ASP A 229 -3.18 -5.59 -5.47
C ASP A 229 -3.03 -5.05 -6.89
N VAL A 230 -1.77 -4.78 -7.29
CA VAL A 230 -1.44 -4.20 -8.60
C VAL A 230 -1.87 -5.07 -9.79
N LYS A 231 -2.06 -6.38 -9.58
CA LYS A 231 -2.56 -7.28 -10.64
C LYS A 231 -4.07 -7.15 -10.80
N LYS A 232 -4.80 -7.09 -9.69
CA LYS A 232 -6.25 -6.93 -9.68
C LYS A 232 -6.69 -5.47 -9.82
N LYS A 233 -5.75 -4.52 -9.73
CA LYS A 233 -5.99 -3.07 -9.78
C LYS A 233 -7.00 -2.61 -8.72
N LYS A 234 -6.90 -3.20 -7.52
CA LYS A 234 -7.81 -2.97 -6.39
C LYS A 234 -7.03 -2.87 -5.09
N ILE A 235 -7.65 -2.24 -4.10
CA ILE A 235 -7.13 -2.25 -2.74
C ILE A 235 -7.28 -3.65 -2.12
N LYS A 236 -6.37 -4.00 -1.21
CA LYS A 236 -6.37 -5.28 -0.47
C LYS A 236 -7.20 -5.24 0.81
N THR A 237 -7.37 -4.04 1.35
CA THR A 237 -8.02 -3.79 2.64
C THR A 237 -8.62 -2.39 2.61
N ASP A 238 -9.78 -2.23 3.24
CA ASP A 238 -10.45 -0.94 3.38
C ASP A 238 -9.79 -0.09 4.48
N ASN A 239 -9.02 -0.73 5.36
CA ASN A 239 -8.42 -0.10 6.54
C ASN A 239 -6.92 -0.36 6.59
N LEU A 240 -6.14 0.67 6.94
CA LEU A 240 -4.70 0.60 7.14
C LEU A 240 -4.34 0.96 8.58
N PHE A 241 -3.57 0.08 9.22
CA PHE A 241 -3.08 0.25 10.58
C PHE A 241 -1.58 0.55 10.55
N ILE A 242 -1.22 1.82 10.72
CA ILE A 242 0.16 2.29 10.74
C ILE A 242 0.68 2.26 12.17
N HIS A 243 1.76 1.52 12.38
CA HIS A 243 2.45 1.41 13.67
C HIS A 243 3.97 1.42 13.41
N LYS A 244 4.79 1.64 14.44
CA LYS A 244 6.25 1.80 14.27
C LYS A 244 6.95 0.68 13.47
N SER A 245 6.50 -0.58 13.55
CA SER A 245 7.10 -1.69 12.78
C SER A 245 6.62 -1.80 11.34
N PHE A 246 5.62 -1.01 10.93
CA PHE A 246 5.17 -0.95 9.54
C PHE A 246 6.31 -0.54 8.60
N PHE A 247 7.09 0.47 8.99
CA PHE A 247 8.22 1.01 8.21
C PHE A 247 9.53 0.22 8.38
N ASN A 248 9.60 -0.68 9.37
CA ASN A 248 10.76 -1.54 9.62
C ASN A 248 10.83 -2.77 8.71
N SER A 249 9.82 -2.97 7.85
CA SER A 249 9.76 -4.12 6.96
C SER A 249 10.76 -3.99 5.82
N LYS A 250 12.01 -4.43 6.06
CA LYS A 250 12.89 -4.87 4.96
C LYS A 250 12.10 -5.86 4.12
N PRO A 251 12.09 -5.75 2.78
CA PRO A 251 11.31 -6.64 1.94
C PRO A 251 11.73 -8.09 2.26
N LYS A 252 10.77 -8.87 2.79
CA LYS A 252 10.89 -10.33 2.70
C LYS A 252 10.90 -10.62 1.22
N SER A 253 12.02 -11.14 0.73
CA SER A 253 12.11 -11.77 -0.59
C SER A 253 10.86 -12.62 -0.78
N THR A 254 10.05 -12.28 -1.78
CA THR A 254 8.89 -13.05 -2.20
C THR A 254 9.39 -14.42 -2.65
N SER A 255 9.49 -15.36 -1.71
CA SER A 255 9.49 -16.78 -2.03
C SER A 255 8.14 -17.08 -2.69
N LYS A 256 8.20 -17.35 -3.99
CA LYS A 256 7.14 -17.87 -4.86
C LYS A 256 6.19 -18.80 -4.08
N PRO A 257 4.87 -18.65 -4.19
CA PRO A 257 3.95 -19.62 -3.60
C PRO A 257 4.09 -20.93 -4.37
N THR A 258 4.73 -21.92 -3.78
CA THR A 258 4.64 -23.30 -4.26
C THR A 258 3.43 -23.93 -3.60
N SER A 259 2.51 -24.39 -4.44
CA SER A 259 1.32 -25.15 -4.09
C SER A 259 1.66 -26.30 -3.14
N LYS A 260 0.82 -26.46 -2.11
CA LYS A 260 0.86 -27.54 -1.12
C LYS A 260 0.91 -28.90 -1.82
N SER A 261 2.00 -29.64 -1.60
CA SER A 261 1.99 -31.10 -1.60
C SER A 261 2.13 -31.54 -0.15
N ASN A 262 1.15 -32.30 0.33
CA ASN A 262 1.15 -32.94 1.63
C ASN A 262 2.32 -33.92 1.73
N THR A 263 3.34 -33.60 2.52
CA THR A 263 4.23 -34.61 3.09
C THR A 263 4.64 -34.21 4.51
N THR A 264 4.24 -35.08 5.42
CA THR A 264 4.66 -35.26 6.82
C THR A 264 6.00 -34.61 7.21
N LYS A 265 5.94 -33.88 8.34
CA LYS A 265 7.09 -33.25 9.02
C LYS A 265 8.25 -34.24 9.20
N LYS A 266 9.40 -33.95 8.57
CA LYS A 266 10.71 -34.44 9.00
C LYS A 266 11.56 -33.25 9.51
N PRO A 267 12.37 -33.42 10.57
CA PRO A 267 13.10 -32.32 11.19
C PRO A 267 14.21 -31.83 10.25
N VAL A 268 14.30 -30.51 10.06
CA VAL A 268 15.31 -29.87 9.22
C VAL A 268 16.69 -30.05 9.87
N ALA A 269 17.54 -30.83 9.21
CA ALA A 269 18.92 -31.04 9.63
C ALA A 269 19.70 -29.72 9.68
N ARG A 270 20.30 -29.43 10.83
CA ARG A 270 21.22 -28.32 11.08
C ARG A 270 22.41 -28.44 10.11
N SER A 271 22.55 -27.52 9.16
CA SER A 271 23.67 -27.57 8.21
C SER A 271 25.01 -27.57 8.95
N LYS A 272 25.87 -28.57 8.70
CA LYS A 272 27.17 -28.71 9.37
C LYS A 272 28.05 -27.48 9.11
N LYS A 273 28.64 -26.92 10.18
CA LYS A 273 29.58 -25.81 10.09
C LYS A 273 30.83 -26.26 9.32
N LYS A 274 31.30 -25.46 8.36
CA LYS A 274 32.52 -25.76 7.57
C LYS A 274 33.62 -24.76 7.91
N TYR A 275 34.85 -25.27 8.04
CA TYR A 275 36.02 -24.50 8.40
C TYR A 275 37.12 -24.62 7.33
N HIS A 276 37.92 -23.57 7.17
CA HIS A 276 39.10 -23.50 6.32
C HIS A 276 40.32 -23.20 7.18
N LYS A 277 41.34 -24.06 7.13
CA LYS A 277 42.62 -23.83 7.83
C LYS A 277 43.48 -22.91 6.98
N ILE A 278 43.85 -21.75 7.52
CA ILE A 278 44.65 -20.73 6.84
C ILE A 278 46.04 -21.30 6.51
N ARG A 279 46.45 -21.19 5.25
CA ARG A 279 47.77 -21.59 4.75
C ARG A 279 48.58 -20.37 4.33
N SER A 280 49.89 -20.54 4.14
CA SER A 280 50.75 -19.48 3.59
C SER A 280 50.20 -19.03 2.23
N GLY A 281 50.08 -17.71 2.03
CA GLY A 281 49.53 -17.11 0.81
C GLY A 281 47.99 -17.01 0.74
N ASP A 282 47.24 -17.50 1.73
CA ASP A 282 45.78 -17.30 1.75
C ASP A 282 45.42 -15.84 2.05
N THR A 283 44.46 -15.30 1.29
CA THR A 283 43.81 -14.02 1.55
C THR A 283 42.34 -14.23 1.89
N LEU A 284 41.70 -13.32 2.64
CA LEU A 284 40.26 -13.41 2.94
C LEU A 284 39.43 -13.46 1.64
N THR A 285 39.82 -12.70 0.63
CA THR A 285 39.19 -12.69 -0.70
C THR A 285 39.33 -14.04 -1.41
N GLY A 286 40.53 -14.62 -1.42
CA GLY A 286 40.77 -15.95 -2.01
C GLY A 286 40.02 -17.06 -1.29
N ILE A 287 39.96 -17.03 0.04
CA ILE A 287 39.18 -17.99 0.85
C ILE A 287 37.68 -17.83 0.58
N ALA A 288 37.18 -16.59 0.48
CA ALA A 288 35.77 -16.32 0.21
C ALA A 288 35.34 -16.89 -1.15
N ALA A 289 36.14 -16.65 -2.20
CA ALA A 289 35.90 -17.18 -3.53
C ALA A 289 35.89 -18.72 -3.54
N ARG A 290 36.88 -19.36 -2.90
CA ARG A 290 37.03 -20.82 -2.83
C ARG A 290 35.85 -21.52 -2.13
N HIS A 291 35.21 -20.86 -1.17
CA HIS A 291 34.09 -21.43 -0.40
C HIS A 291 32.73 -20.87 -0.81
N HIS A 292 32.64 -20.20 -1.97
CA HIS A 292 31.41 -19.60 -2.50
C HIS A 292 30.68 -18.76 -1.45
N THR A 293 31.42 -17.90 -0.75
CA THR A 293 30.93 -17.04 0.32
C THR A 293 31.51 -15.63 0.14
N SER A 294 31.17 -14.68 1.00
CA SER A 294 31.71 -13.32 0.96
C SER A 294 32.71 -13.08 2.08
N VAL A 295 33.65 -12.16 1.86
CA VAL A 295 34.58 -11.70 2.90
C VAL A 295 33.81 -11.21 4.11
N SER A 296 32.76 -10.41 3.90
CA SER A 296 31.86 -9.92 4.96
C SER A 296 31.23 -11.07 5.78
N LYS A 297 30.81 -12.16 5.11
CA LYS A 297 30.24 -13.34 5.78
C LYS A 297 31.28 -14.11 6.58
N ILE A 298 32.49 -14.32 6.04
CA ILE A 298 33.61 -14.93 6.79
C ILE A 298 33.98 -14.07 8.00
N CYS A 299 34.10 -12.76 7.83
CA CYS A 299 34.37 -11.81 8.90
C CYS A 299 33.32 -11.90 10.01
N LYS A 300 32.03 -11.90 9.66
CA LYS A 300 30.93 -12.04 10.61
C LYS A 300 30.94 -13.40 11.35
N LEU A 301 31.21 -14.49 10.64
CA LEU A 301 31.26 -15.83 11.22
C LEU A 301 32.41 -16.03 12.21
N ASN A 302 33.49 -15.27 12.05
CA ASN A 302 34.72 -15.41 12.86
C ASN A 302 34.99 -14.19 13.75
N ARG A 303 34.11 -13.19 13.75
CA ARG A 303 34.25 -11.93 14.50
C ARG A 303 35.59 -11.23 14.25
N ILE A 304 36.01 -11.18 12.98
CA ILE A 304 37.24 -10.52 12.52
C ILE A 304 36.90 -9.38 11.56
N LYS A 305 37.83 -8.43 11.39
CA LYS A 305 37.70 -7.33 10.42
C LYS A 305 38.34 -7.74 9.08
N PRO A 306 37.96 -7.13 7.95
CA PRO A 306 38.60 -7.38 6.66
C PRO A 306 40.10 -7.09 6.63
N THR A 307 40.59 -6.25 7.54
CA THR A 307 41.99 -5.89 7.74
C THR A 307 42.72 -6.76 8.76
N THR A 308 42.05 -7.75 9.36
CA THR A 308 42.67 -8.62 10.36
C THR A 308 43.72 -9.51 9.72
N ILE A 309 44.93 -9.52 10.28
CA ILE A 309 46.04 -10.37 9.83
C ILE A 309 45.66 -11.85 10.01
N LEU A 310 45.86 -12.63 8.94
CA LEU A 310 45.54 -14.05 8.90
C LEU A 310 46.71 -14.89 9.40
N ASN A 311 46.62 -15.35 10.65
CA ASN A 311 47.65 -16.22 11.23
C ASN A 311 47.58 -17.62 10.62
N ILE A 312 48.68 -18.06 10.03
CA ILE A 312 48.83 -19.39 9.43
C ILE A 312 48.50 -20.46 10.48
N GLY A 313 47.73 -21.48 10.08
CA GLY A 313 47.31 -22.58 10.94
C GLY A 313 46.00 -22.36 11.69
N ARG A 314 45.51 -21.11 11.81
CA ARG A 314 44.19 -20.83 12.40
C ARG A 314 43.06 -21.30 11.46
N SER A 315 41.98 -21.84 12.02
CA SER A 315 40.80 -22.24 11.25
C SER A 315 39.75 -21.12 11.22
N LEU A 316 39.28 -20.76 10.04
CA LEU A 316 38.18 -19.82 9.82
C LEU A 316 36.92 -20.55 9.42
N ARG A 317 35.81 -20.20 10.07
CA ARG A 317 34.49 -20.66 9.68
C ARG A 317 34.05 -19.99 8.38
N VAL A 318 33.72 -20.80 7.39
CA VAL A 318 33.34 -20.35 6.03
C VAL A 318 31.86 -20.62 5.72
N ARG A 319 31.20 -21.49 6.49
CA ARG A 319 29.76 -21.81 6.39
C ARG A 319 29.19 -22.14 7.79
#